data_AF-A0A452XG56-F1
#
_entry.id   AF-A0A452XG56-F1
#
_cell.length_a   1.000
_cell.length_b   1.000
_cell.length_c   1.000
_cell.angle_alpha   90.00
_cell.angle_beta   90.00
_cell.angle_gamma   90.00
#
_symmetry.space_group_name_H-M   'P 1'
#
loop_
_entity.id
_entity.type
_entity.pdbx_description
1 polymer ?
#
loop_
_entity_poly.entity_id
_entity_poly.type
_entity_poly.pdbx_seq_one_letter_code
_entity_poly.pdbx_strand_id
1 'polypeptide(L)'
;MAGRLASVPEGTTATDVSAAPCPASNPYRDSIRGVALPRGQYIRSNLFTHSGHSGSSFSGASSYYPSNDSGSSSGWASAAAAADLGTQELTVISYRMVTDGYTQRMVQAFEYGGDPDRALEIWFFELDVDWVLQMREQHVLRRELPDMSASSLQDLVGRWIRALTVIVFNIRNLAVAVHKMPPIAVAQFGKASVSAMLVFVNAILTVPKTHKLRAVVDMFICVSSVSYYMFTTLVISPEAKSIFSEIGGSLEGEGNTLLKALCSMMEEVRTFIEDDDSWAVEILQGRGEVHRNTRLMVDCIMSMKMTCTSARRHSSANLRGLVDYSVDYLKDVLLRKSELCPDLSMRYLFLLNNSYFIVQVSEPSGDNHGIKLTPECEKYMDSYLDASWGHVLPCISKSNFPGLLCCWINTSSHTKFESAFYQTYNAQKFWKVPDPLLRDALRIAITKRVISGYHNYLDEHPELKKQVRRESSGLDVLKEMLGQIFEG
;
A
#
# COMPACT_ATOMS: atom_id res chain seq x y z
N MET A 1 -36.39 -33.03 -76.32
CA MET A 1 -34.94 -32.76 -76.17
C MET A 1 -34.62 -31.47 -76.91
N ALA A 2 -33.91 -30.57 -76.21
CA ALA A 2 -33.04 -29.48 -76.67
C ALA A 2 -33.57 -28.36 -77.59
N GLY A 3 -33.34 -27.11 -77.15
CA GLY A 3 -32.98 -26.00 -78.04
C GLY A 3 -33.85 -24.74 -77.98
N ARG A 4 -33.79 -23.97 -76.88
CA ARG A 4 -34.28 -22.57 -76.82
C ARG A 4 -33.27 -21.63 -77.46
N LEU A 5 -33.74 -20.73 -78.33
CA LEU A 5 -33.02 -19.58 -78.87
C LEU A 5 -33.59 -18.27 -78.30
N ALA A 6 -32.68 -17.40 -77.84
CA ALA A 6 -32.64 -15.92 -77.77
C ALA A 6 -33.95 -15.10 -77.75
N SER A 7 -34.12 -14.01 -77.00
CA SER A 7 -33.25 -12.83 -76.90
C SER A 7 -33.82 -11.76 -75.90
N VAL A 8 -32.93 -11.10 -75.12
CA VAL A 8 -32.81 -9.63 -74.80
C VAL A 8 -34.05 -8.91 -74.19
N PRO A 9 -33.95 -8.15 -73.06
CA PRO A 9 -33.18 -6.89 -73.05
C PRO A 9 -32.35 -6.52 -71.81
N GLU A 10 -31.27 -5.78 -72.09
CA GLU A 10 -30.61 -4.84 -71.18
C GLU A 10 -31.52 -3.63 -70.92
N GLY A 11 -31.49 -3.08 -69.70
CA GLY A 11 -32.18 -1.83 -69.38
C GLY A 11 -32.35 -1.51 -67.89
N THR A 12 -31.21 -1.34 -67.20
CA THR A 12 -30.91 -0.29 -66.20
C THR A 12 -31.82 -0.02 -64.97
N THR A 13 -31.12 0.28 -63.87
CA THR A 13 -31.50 1.06 -62.66
C THR A 13 -32.17 0.36 -61.48
N ALA A 14 -31.35 -0.01 -60.49
CA ALA A 14 -31.45 0.51 -59.11
C ALA A 14 -30.27 -0.03 -58.29
N THR A 15 -29.33 0.85 -58.00
CA THR A 15 -28.19 0.64 -57.12
C THR A 15 -28.70 0.61 -55.69
N ASP A 16 -29.02 -0.56 -55.14
CA ASP A 16 -29.21 -0.72 -53.70
C ASP A 16 -27.87 -1.12 -53.07
N VAL A 17 -27.19 -0.09 -52.54
CA VAL A 17 -26.03 -0.22 -51.68
C VAL A 17 -26.54 -0.80 -50.36
N SER A 18 -26.60 -2.14 -50.28
CA SER A 18 -26.83 -2.80 -49.01
C SER A 18 -25.61 -2.60 -48.13
N ALA A 19 -25.81 -1.77 -47.10
CA ALA A 19 -24.91 -1.53 -46.00
C ALA A 19 -24.21 -2.81 -45.54
N ALA A 20 -22.88 -2.78 -45.54
CA ALA A 20 -22.10 -3.77 -44.81
C ALA A 20 -22.51 -3.70 -43.33
N PRO A 21 -22.70 -4.85 -42.65
CA PRO A 21 -23.05 -4.86 -41.24
C PRO A 21 -21.93 -4.17 -40.43
N CYS A 22 -22.30 -3.30 -39.49
CA CYS A 22 -21.38 -2.76 -38.49
C CYS A 22 -20.53 -3.89 -37.89
N PRO A 23 -19.19 -3.73 -37.73
CA PRO A 23 -18.40 -4.76 -37.09
C PRO A 23 -18.87 -4.94 -35.65
N ALA A 24 -19.03 -6.20 -35.24
CA ALA A 24 -19.37 -6.61 -33.89
C ALA A 24 -18.45 -5.95 -32.84
N SER A 25 -19.00 -5.70 -31.65
CA SER A 25 -18.33 -5.35 -30.38
C SER A 25 -16.80 -5.43 -30.41
N ASN A 26 -16.13 -4.28 -30.21
CA ASN A 26 -14.67 -4.17 -30.23
C ASN A 26 -13.98 -5.15 -29.26
N PRO A 27 -13.30 -6.20 -29.77
CA PRO A 27 -12.78 -7.26 -28.91
C PRO A 27 -11.58 -6.82 -28.07
N TYR A 28 -10.79 -5.83 -28.50
CA TYR A 28 -9.60 -5.41 -27.76
C TYR A 28 -9.96 -4.45 -26.63
N ARG A 29 -10.87 -3.49 -26.87
CA ARG A 29 -11.31 -2.56 -25.82
C ARG A 29 -11.79 -3.27 -24.56
N ASP A 30 -12.68 -4.24 -24.71
CA ASP A 30 -13.20 -5.01 -23.56
C ASP A 30 -12.11 -5.88 -22.92
N SER A 31 -11.23 -6.48 -23.73
CA SER A 31 -10.08 -7.26 -23.23
C SER A 31 -9.12 -6.39 -22.42
N ILE A 32 -8.79 -5.19 -22.90
CA ILE A 32 -7.92 -4.23 -22.21
C ILE A 32 -8.59 -3.80 -20.91
N ARG A 33 -9.85 -3.39 -20.94
CA ARG A 33 -10.61 -2.96 -19.76
C ARG A 33 -10.69 -4.04 -18.68
N GLY A 34 -10.79 -5.30 -19.09
CA GLY A 34 -10.86 -6.46 -18.22
C GLY A 34 -9.58 -6.81 -17.47
N VAL A 35 -8.41 -6.31 -17.91
CA VAL A 35 -7.13 -6.63 -17.24
C VAL A 35 -7.11 -6.05 -15.84
N ALA A 36 -6.86 -6.90 -14.84
CA ALA A 36 -6.69 -6.48 -13.48
C ALA A 36 -5.37 -5.71 -13.32
N LEU A 37 -5.46 -4.50 -12.75
CA LEU A 37 -4.29 -3.82 -12.20
C LEU A 37 -4.16 -4.18 -10.72
N PRO A 38 -2.96 -4.13 -10.13
CA PRO A 38 -2.75 -4.36 -8.71
C PRO A 38 -3.62 -3.39 -7.89
N ARG A 39 -4.79 -3.84 -7.45
CA ARG A 39 -5.65 -3.07 -6.57
C ARG A 39 -5.20 -3.33 -5.14
N GLY A 40 -4.39 -2.43 -4.59
CA GLY A 40 -4.15 -2.38 -3.15
C GLY A 40 -5.46 -2.06 -2.43
N GLN A 41 -6.09 -3.07 -1.82
CA GLN A 41 -7.42 -3.00 -1.20
C GLN A 41 -7.46 -2.24 0.14
N TYR A 42 -6.39 -1.52 0.51
CA TYR A 42 -6.22 -0.98 1.87
C TYR A 42 -6.47 0.52 2.02
N ILE A 43 -6.86 1.25 0.97
CA ILE A 43 -6.94 2.71 1.08
C ILE A 43 -8.35 3.18 1.45
N ARG A 44 -8.48 3.76 2.65
CA ARG A 44 -9.47 4.83 2.91
C ARG A 44 -8.85 6.17 2.49
N SER A 45 -9.29 6.70 1.35
CA SER A 45 -8.69 7.85 0.67
C SER A 45 -9.05 9.21 1.30
N ASN A 46 -8.77 9.42 2.58
CA ASN A 46 -9.04 10.69 3.28
C ASN A 46 -7.81 11.18 4.04
N LEU A 47 -6.76 11.60 3.31
CA LEU A 47 -5.50 12.04 3.93
C LEU A 47 -5.62 13.37 4.71
N PHE A 48 -6.69 14.16 4.52
CA PHE A 48 -6.85 15.49 5.13
C PHE A 48 -8.30 15.90 5.46
N THR A 49 -9.27 14.98 5.46
CA THR A 49 -10.63 15.36 5.91
C THR A 49 -10.67 15.44 7.43
N HIS A 50 -10.60 16.65 7.97
CA HIS A 50 -11.03 16.92 9.34
C HIS A 50 -12.51 16.53 9.48
N SER A 51 -12.78 15.41 10.15
CA SER A 51 -14.09 15.20 10.77
C SER A 51 -13.86 15.08 12.27
N GLY A 52 -14.04 16.22 12.94
CA GLY A 52 -14.21 16.24 14.39
C GLY A 52 -15.56 15.60 14.71
N HIS A 53 -15.56 14.31 15.00
CA HIS A 53 -16.61 13.69 15.80
C HIS A 53 -16.01 12.57 16.64
N SER A 54 -15.84 12.90 17.93
CA SER A 54 -15.73 11.94 19.01
C SER A 54 -16.92 10.98 18.99
N GLY A 55 -16.63 9.70 19.24
CA GLY A 55 -17.62 8.70 19.61
C GLY A 55 -18.28 7.99 18.43
N SER A 56 -17.76 6.81 18.07
CA SER A 56 -18.65 5.72 17.65
C SER A 56 -18.39 4.53 18.55
N SER A 57 -19.36 4.30 19.43
CA SER A 57 -19.48 3.13 20.29
C SER A 57 -19.60 1.89 19.43
N PHE A 58 -18.69 0.93 19.57
CA PHE A 58 -18.95 -0.44 19.15
C PHE A 58 -19.87 -1.07 20.18
N SER A 59 -21.10 -1.40 19.78
CA SER A 59 -22.04 -2.19 20.57
C SER A 59 -22.52 -3.36 19.74
N GLY A 60 -22.45 -4.55 20.34
CA GLY A 60 -23.45 -5.60 20.11
C GLY A 60 -23.07 -6.70 19.12
N ALA A 61 -22.47 -7.76 19.66
CA ALA A 61 -22.67 -9.17 19.38
C ALA A 61 -23.38 -9.58 18.07
N SER A 62 -22.69 -10.39 17.26
CA SER A 62 -23.32 -11.49 16.54
C SER A 62 -22.39 -12.70 16.58
N SER A 63 -22.90 -13.78 17.20
CA SER A 63 -22.30 -15.11 17.22
C SER A 63 -22.10 -15.64 15.81
N TYR A 64 -20.89 -16.04 15.45
CA TYR A 64 -20.65 -17.03 14.41
C TYR A 64 -19.54 -17.97 14.86
N TYR A 65 -19.85 -19.26 14.88
CA TYR A 65 -18.90 -20.36 15.09
C TYR A 65 -17.82 -20.34 14.01
N PRO A 66 -16.62 -20.89 14.30
CA PRO A 66 -15.46 -20.77 13.42
C PRO A 66 -15.57 -21.76 12.26
N SER A 67 -15.66 -21.25 11.04
CA SER A 67 -15.26 -22.00 9.85
C SER A 67 -13.76 -21.76 9.64
N ASN A 68 -12.99 -22.85 9.76
CA ASN A 68 -11.61 -22.93 9.33
C ASN A 68 -11.49 -22.51 7.86
N ASP A 69 -10.93 -21.32 7.61
CA ASP A 69 -10.32 -21.01 6.33
C ASP A 69 -8.94 -20.39 6.59
N SER A 70 -7.94 -21.22 6.34
CA SER A 70 -6.53 -20.87 6.24
C SER A 70 -6.34 -19.97 5.02
N GLY A 71 -6.05 -18.69 5.23
CA GLY A 71 -5.68 -17.83 4.11
C GLY A 71 -5.56 -16.37 4.49
N SER A 72 -4.46 -15.98 5.14
CA SER A 72 -4.14 -14.55 5.32
C SER A 72 -2.63 -14.37 5.55
N SER A 73 -1.88 -14.48 4.45
CA SER A 73 -0.44 -14.18 4.36
C SER A 73 0.01 -13.99 2.89
N SER A 74 -0.79 -14.46 1.93
CA SER A 74 -0.53 -14.38 0.50
C SER A 74 -0.65 -12.97 -0.12
N GLY A 75 -1.13 -11.95 0.59
CA GLY A 75 -1.57 -10.68 -0.02
C GLY A 75 -0.51 -9.92 -0.82
N TRP A 76 0.73 -9.82 -0.33
CA TRP A 76 1.76 -8.97 -0.97
C TRP A 76 2.50 -9.69 -2.10
N ALA A 77 2.86 -10.97 -1.90
CA ALA A 77 3.37 -11.81 -2.96
C ALA A 77 2.34 -11.97 -4.09
N SER A 78 1.05 -12.07 -3.75
CA SER A 78 -0.04 -12.12 -4.72
C SER A 78 -0.23 -10.79 -5.45
N ALA A 79 -0.04 -9.63 -4.79
CA ALA A 79 -0.15 -8.33 -5.44
C ALA A 79 0.98 -8.08 -6.45
N ALA A 80 2.23 -8.41 -6.09
CA ALA A 80 3.37 -8.34 -7.01
C ALA A 80 3.21 -9.31 -8.19
N ALA A 81 2.82 -10.56 -7.91
CA ALA A 81 2.54 -11.55 -8.94
C ALA A 81 1.37 -11.12 -9.86
N ALA A 82 0.31 -10.52 -9.30
CA ALA A 82 -0.81 -10.01 -10.08
C ALA A 82 -0.42 -8.82 -10.97
N ALA A 83 0.57 -8.03 -10.59
CA ALA A 83 1.08 -6.94 -11.41
C ALA A 83 1.91 -7.40 -12.60
N ASP A 84 2.79 -8.37 -12.36
CA ASP A 84 3.53 -9.05 -13.42
C ASP A 84 2.56 -9.77 -14.36
N LEU A 85 1.50 -10.38 -13.82
CA LEU A 85 0.43 -11.01 -14.59
C LEU A 85 -0.34 -10.00 -15.45
N GLY A 86 -0.76 -8.86 -14.88
CA GLY A 86 -1.48 -7.83 -15.62
C GLY A 86 -0.64 -7.21 -16.75
N THR A 87 0.65 -6.98 -16.51
CA THR A 87 1.59 -6.52 -17.56
C THR A 87 1.78 -7.58 -18.64
N GLN A 88 1.84 -8.85 -18.26
CA GLN A 88 1.93 -9.98 -19.20
C GLN A 88 0.67 -10.09 -20.06
N GLU A 89 -0.52 -9.97 -19.48
CA GLU A 89 -1.80 -9.97 -20.20
C GLU A 89 -1.87 -8.82 -21.22
N LEU A 90 -1.51 -7.60 -20.84
CA LEU A 90 -1.45 -6.44 -21.75
C LEU A 90 -0.43 -6.66 -22.88
N THR A 91 0.68 -7.35 -22.59
CA THR A 91 1.68 -7.73 -23.60
C THR A 91 1.09 -8.73 -24.61
N VAL A 92 0.31 -9.71 -24.14
CA VAL A 92 -0.38 -10.69 -25.00
C VAL A 92 -1.42 -10.00 -25.88
N ILE A 93 -2.22 -9.08 -25.32
CA ILE A 93 -3.18 -8.28 -26.09
C ILE A 93 -2.44 -7.47 -27.17
N SER A 94 -1.35 -6.80 -26.80
CA SER A 94 -0.54 -6.01 -27.73
C SER A 94 0.05 -6.87 -28.87
N TYR A 95 0.51 -8.08 -28.54
CA TYR A 95 0.98 -9.03 -29.55
C TYR A 95 -0.14 -9.42 -30.52
N ARG A 96 -1.34 -9.72 -29.99
CA ARG A 96 -2.52 -10.04 -30.82
C ARG A 96 -2.92 -8.90 -31.75
N MET A 97 -2.95 -7.66 -31.26
CA MET A 97 -3.25 -6.49 -32.09
C MET A 97 -2.27 -6.36 -33.29
N VAL A 98 -0.99 -6.69 -33.08
CA VAL A 98 0.03 -6.70 -34.13
C VAL A 98 -0.08 -7.93 -35.05
N THR A 99 -0.46 -9.10 -34.56
CA THR A 99 -0.65 -10.28 -35.43
C THR A 99 -1.87 -10.14 -36.32
N ASP A 100 -2.93 -9.54 -35.81
CA ASP A 100 -4.22 -9.37 -36.50
C ASP A 100 -4.19 -8.21 -37.51
N GLY A 101 -3.06 -7.51 -37.61
CA GLY A 101 -2.86 -6.39 -38.53
C GLY A 101 -3.53 -5.10 -38.09
N TYR A 102 -4.11 -5.04 -36.88
CA TYR A 102 -4.85 -3.87 -36.41
C TYR A 102 -3.92 -2.67 -36.25
N THR A 103 -2.82 -2.85 -35.52
CA THR A 103 -1.83 -1.80 -35.24
C THR A 103 -1.22 -1.24 -36.53
N GLN A 104 -1.00 -2.10 -37.53
CA GLN A 104 -0.51 -1.75 -38.85
C GLN A 104 -1.48 -0.83 -39.59
N ARG A 105 -2.77 -1.17 -39.60
CA ARG A 105 -3.81 -0.33 -40.21
C ARG A 105 -3.86 1.05 -39.54
N MET A 106 -3.68 1.12 -38.22
CA MET A 106 -3.62 2.39 -37.50
C MET A 106 -2.41 3.24 -37.88
N VAL A 107 -1.22 2.64 -37.96
CA VAL A 107 -0.01 3.34 -38.44
C VAL A 107 -0.18 3.82 -39.88
N GLN A 108 -0.76 3.01 -40.76
CA GLN A 108 -1.05 3.39 -42.14
C GLN A 108 -2.05 4.54 -42.25
N ALA A 109 -3.15 4.48 -41.50
CA ALA A 109 -4.15 5.53 -41.49
C ALA A 109 -3.56 6.85 -40.97
N PHE A 110 -2.69 6.79 -39.97
CA PHE A 110 -2.01 7.96 -39.41
C PHE A 110 -1.02 8.59 -40.39
N GLU A 111 -0.12 7.81 -40.98
CA GLU A 111 0.95 8.35 -41.83
C GLU A 111 0.49 8.67 -43.26
N TYR A 112 -0.44 7.87 -43.80
CA TYR A 112 -0.80 7.89 -45.22
C TYR A 112 -2.29 8.13 -45.48
N GLY A 113 -3.13 8.16 -44.44
CA GLY A 113 -4.58 8.29 -44.57
C GLY A 113 -5.09 9.72 -44.77
N GLY A 114 -4.24 10.74 -44.64
CA GLY A 114 -4.59 12.15 -44.87
C GLY A 114 -5.30 12.86 -43.70
N ASP A 115 -5.72 12.12 -42.67
CA ASP A 115 -6.33 12.65 -41.43
C ASP A 115 -5.74 11.92 -40.20
N PRO A 116 -4.59 12.38 -39.69
CA PRO A 116 -3.91 11.75 -38.56
C PRO A 116 -4.69 11.86 -37.24
N ASP A 117 -5.47 12.92 -37.06
CA ASP A 117 -6.24 13.14 -35.83
C ASP A 117 -7.38 12.12 -35.73
N ARG A 118 -8.09 11.86 -36.83
CA ARG A 118 -9.10 10.79 -36.89
C ARG A 118 -8.50 9.41 -36.63
N ALA A 119 -7.30 9.14 -37.12
CA ALA A 119 -6.62 7.88 -36.82
C ALA A 119 -6.33 7.75 -35.32
N LEU A 120 -5.90 8.83 -34.67
CA LEU A 120 -5.69 8.84 -33.21
C LEU A 120 -7.01 8.70 -32.44
N GLU A 121 -8.11 9.33 -32.86
CA GLU A 121 -9.42 9.17 -32.23
C GLU A 121 -9.87 7.71 -32.17
N ILE A 122 -9.79 7.01 -33.32
CA ILE A 122 -10.15 5.59 -33.42
C ILE A 122 -9.20 4.74 -32.55
N TRP A 123 -7.90 5.06 -32.57
CA TRP A 123 -6.89 4.38 -31.77
C TRP A 123 -7.18 4.51 -30.26
N PHE A 124 -7.41 5.72 -29.76
CA PHE A 124 -7.66 5.96 -28.34
C PHE A 124 -9.02 5.44 -27.87
N PHE A 125 -10.03 5.42 -28.75
CA PHE A 125 -11.31 4.77 -28.47
C PHE A 125 -11.14 3.27 -28.22
N GLU A 126 -10.36 2.57 -29.06
CA GLU A 126 -10.07 1.14 -28.87
C GLU A 126 -9.34 0.86 -27.55
N LEU A 127 -8.51 1.81 -27.09
CA LEU A 127 -7.74 1.69 -25.87
C LEU A 127 -8.48 2.13 -24.60
N ASP A 128 -9.77 2.51 -24.71
CA ASP A 128 -10.60 3.04 -23.62
C ASP A 128 -10.08 4.35 -22.99
N VAL A 129 -9.48 5.20 -23.82
CA VAL A 129 -8.88 6.49 -23.40
C VAL A 129 -9.13 7.62 -24.42
N ASP A 130 -10.26 7.60 -25.11
CA ASP A 130 -10.68 8.66 -26.05
C ASP A 130 -10.72 10.07 -25.41
N TRP A 131 -10.99 10.11 -24.10
CA TRP A 131 -10.96 11.34 -23.29
C TRP A 131 -9.58 12.03 -23.24
N VAL A 132 -8.48 11.34 -23.55
CA VAL A 132 -7.12 11.92 -23.56
C VAL A 132 -6.98 12.99 -24.64
N LEU A 133 -7.63 12.82 -25.80
CA LEU A 133 -7.63 13.84 -26.84
C LEU A 133 -8.44 15.07 -26.44
N GLN A 134 -9.55 14.87 -25.73
CA GLN A 134 -10.35 15.97 -25.19
C GLN A 134 -9.55 16.80 -24.17
N MET A 135 -8.64 16.19 -23.40
CA MET A 135 -7.74 16.93 -22.50
C MET A 135 -6.76 17.87 -23.23
N ARG A 136 -6.45 17.57 -24.50
CA ARG A 136 -5.59 18.39 -25.36
C ARG A 136 -6.36 19.58 -25.95
N GLU A 137 -7.62 19.38 -26.30
CA GLU A 137 -8.42 20.32 -27.12
C GLU A 137 -9.48 21.11 -26.34
N GLN A 138 -10.07 20.50 -25.30
CA GLN A 138 -11.22 21.03 -24.59
C GLN A 138 -10.97 21.02 -23.07
N HIS A 139 -10.92 22.21 -22.48
CA HIS A 139 -10.58 22.43 -21.06
C HIS A 139 -11.56 21.84 -20.03
N VAL A 140 -12.58 21.08 -20.45
CA VAL A 140 -13.69 20.61 -19.58
C VAL A 140 -13.20 19.57 -18.57
N LEU A 141 -12.66 18.43 -19.02
CA LEU A 141 -12.14 17.40 -18.12
C LEU A 141 -11.00 17.92 -17.25
N ARG A 142 -10.16 18.82 -17.77
CA ARG A 142 -9.09 19.47 -16.99
C ARG A 142 -9.65 20.36 -15.87
N ARG A 143 -10.84 20.91 -16.04
CA ARG A 143 -11.55 21.73 -15.04
C ARG A 143 -12.29 20.87 -14.01
N GLU A 144 -12.78 19.70 -14.40
CA GLU A 144 -13.52 18.78 -13.52
C GLU A 144 -12.60 17.87 -12.68
N LEU A 145 -11.37 17.63 -13.15
CA LEU A 145 -10.39 16.75 -12.48
C LEU A 145 -10.12 17.12 -11.00
N PRO A 146 -10.03 18.40 -10.60
CA PRO A 146 -9.85 18.80 -9.21
C PRO A 146 -11.01 18.40 -8.27
N ASP A 147 -12.25 18.34 -8.79
CA ASP A 147 -13.47 18.08 -8.03
C ASP A 147 -13.84 16.58 -8.01
N MET A 148 -13.05 15.76 -8.68
CA MET A 148 -13.32 14.33 -8.86
C MET A 148 -13.03 13.51 -7.60
N SER A 149 -13.87 12.51 -7.32
CA SER A 149 -13.63 11.57 -6.22
C SER A 149 -12.32 10.79 -6.41
N ALA A 150 -11.68 10.40 -5.31
CA ALA A 150 -10.47 9.57 -5.35
C ALA A 150 -10.66 8.29 -6.19
N SER A 151 -11.81 7.61 -6.06
CA SER A 151 -12.13 6.40 -6.82
C SER A 151 -12.26 6.65 -8.32
N SER A 152 -12.89 7.75 -8.72
CA SER A 152 -13.06 8.11 -10.13
C SER A 152 -11.71 8.49 -10.75
N LEU A 153 -10.87 9.23 -10.02
CA LEU A 153 -9.51 9.55 -10.44
C LEU A 153 -8.67 8.27 -10.63
N GLN A 154 -8.78 7.32 -9.70
CA GLN A 154 -8.10 6.02 -9.83
C GLN A 154 -8.61 5.19 -11.01
N ASP A 155 -9.89 5.26 -11.36
CA ASP A 155 -10.41 4.58 -12.55
C ASP A 155 -9.78 5.14 -13.84
N LEU A 156 -9.70 6.47 -13.97
CA LEU A 156 -9.04 7.13 -15.10
C LEU A 156 -7.57 6.77 -15.19
N VAL A 157 -6.84 6.80 -14.06
CA VAL A 157 -5.44 6.37 -13.99
C VAL A 157 -5.29 4.92 -14.41
N GLY A 158 -6.19 4.04 -13.97
CA GLY A 158 -6.17 2.63 -14.36
C GLY A 158 -6.37 2.44 -15.86
N ARG A 159 -7.31 3.15 -16.49
CA ARG A 159 -7.48 3.12 -17.96
C ARG A 159 -6.24 3.63 -18.68
N TRP A 160 -5.70 4.74 -18.19
CA TRP A 160 -4.49 5.36 -18.72
C TRP A 160 -3.26 4.44 -18.66
N ILE A 161 -3.04 3.74 -17.54
CA ILE A 161 -1.94 2.79 -17.36
C ILE A 161 -2.02 1.66 -18.38
N ARG A 162 -3.20 1.07 -18.54
CA ARG A 162 -3.41 -0.03 -19.49
C ARG A 162 -3.16 0.42 -20.93
N ALA A 163 -3.73 1.56 -21.32
CA ALA A 163 -3.57 2.12 -22.64
C ALA A 163 -2.11 2.47 -22.95
N LEU A 164 -1.41 3.17 -22.05
CA LEU A 164 0.00 3.55 -22.27
C LEU A 164 0.90 2.32 -22.41
N THR A 165 0.65 1.30 -21.58
CA THR A 165 1.36 0.02 -21.65
C THR A 165 1.14 -0.65 -23.00
N VAL A 166 -0.12 -0.76 -23.45
CA VAL A 166 -0.48 -1.36 -24.74
C VAL A 166 0.13 -0.58 -25.91
N ILE A 167 0.11 0.76 -25.87
CA ILE A 167 0.73 1.63 -26.89
C ILE A 167 2.21 1.30 -27.02
N VAL A 168 2.97 1.32 -25.92
CA VAL A 168 4.41 1.09 -25.94
C VAL A 168 4.77 -0.32 -26.40
N PHE A 169 4.03 -1.35 -25.96
CA PHE A 169 4.27 -2.71 -26.43
C PHE A 169 3.94 -2.91 -27.91
N ASN A 170 2.86 -2.31 -28.41
CA ASN A 170 2.51 -2.35 -29.83
C ASN A 170 3.60 -1.72 -30.70
N ILE A 171 4.05 -0.52 -30.33
CA ILE A 171 5.12 0.21 -31.02
C ILE A 171 6.41 -0.61 -31.03
N ARG A 172 6.81 -1.15 -29.87
CA ARG A 172 8.01 -1.99 -29.73
C ARG A 172 7.95 -3.24 -30.60
N ASN A 173 6.83 -3.97 -30.54
CA ASN A 173 6.66 -5.21 -31.30
C ASN A 173 6.71 -4.93 -32.82
N LEU A 174 6.13 -3.82 -33.25
CA LEU A 174 6.11 -3.45 -34.66
C LEU A 174 7.45 -2.88 -35.14
N ALA A 175 8.19 -2.17 -34.28
CA ALA A 175 9.53 -1.65 -34.57
C ALA A 175 10.55 -2.77 -34.87
N VAL A 176 10.38 -3.94 -34.25
CA VAL A 176 11.20 -5.14 -34.52
C VAL A 176 10.73 -5.87 -35.78
N ALA A 177 9.44 -5.79 -36.12
CA ALA A 177 8.85 -6.42 -37.28
C ALA A 177 8.94 -5.55 -38.55
N VAL A 178 10.17 -5.16 -38.95
CA VAL A 178 10.47 -4.20 -40.05
C VAL A 178 9.80 -4.58 -41.39
N HIS A 179 9.54 -5.85 -41.63
CA HIS A 179 8.84 -6.32 -42.83
C HIS A 179 7.34 -5.94 -42.86
N LYS A 180 6.75 -5.59 -41.71
CA LYS A 180 5.33 -5.25 -41.60
C LYS A 180 5.05 -3.75 -41.75
N MET A 181 5.98 -2.90 -41.33
CA MET A 181 5.88 -1.43 -41.43
C MET A 181 7.26 -0.77 -41.51
N PRO A 182 7.38 0.38 -42.22
CA PRO A 182 8.56 1.23 -42.12
C PRO A 182 8.80 1.66 -40.67
N PRO A 183 10.00 1.45 -40.09
CA PRO A 183 10.27 1.80 -38.69
C PRO A 183 10.03 3.28 -38.34
N ILE A 184 10.22 4.16 -39.32
CA ILE A 184 10.00 5.60 -39.16
C ILE A 184 8.53 5.95 -38.94
N ALA A 185 7.62 5.34 -39.72
CA ALA A 185 6.17 5.48 -39.59
C ALA A 185 5.68 5.00 -38.21
N VAL A 186 6.22 3.86 -37.75
CA VAL A 186 5.93 3.31 -36.41
C VAL A 186 6.40 4.27 -35.32
N ALA A 187 7.59 4.87 -35.49
CA ALA A 187 8.15 5.79 -34.52
C ALA A 187 7.36 7.11 -34.44
N GLN A 188 6.93 7.66 -35.58
CA GLN A 188 6.13 8.88 -35.67
C GLN A 188 4.73 8.69 -35.04
N PHE A 189 4.03 7.62 -35.43
CA PHE A 189 2.76 7.22 -34.79
C PHE A 189 2.93 7.02 -33.28
N GLY A 190 4.01 6.35 -32.88
CA GLY A 190 4.31 6.12 -31.48
C GLY A 190 4.57 7.39 -30.69
N LYS A 191 5.30 8.35 -31.28
CA LYS A 191 5.55 9.66 -30.69
C LYS A 191 4.24 10.43 -30.49
N ALA A 192 3.40 10.50 -31.50
CA ALA A 192 2.09 11.16 -31.39
C ALA A 192 1.22 10.53 -30.30
N SER A 193 1.16 9.19 -30.26
CA SER A 193 0.38 8.44 -29.27
C SER A 193 0.85 8.69 -27.84
N VAL A 194 2.17 8.58 -27.58
CA VAL A 194 2.72 8.78 -26.24
C VAL A 194 2.62 10.25 -25.82
N SER A 195 2.91 11.21 -26.71
CA SER A 195 2.80 12.63 -26.39
C SER A 195 1.38 13.04 -25.98
N ALA A 196 0.34 12.49 -26.64
CA ALA A 196 -1.04 12.74 -26.24
C ALA A 196 -1.33 12.19 -24.83
N MET A 197 -0.88 10.96 -24.53
CA MET A 197 -1.05 10.35 -23.21
C MET A 197 -0.38 11.14 -22.08
N LEU A 198 0.79 11.75 -22.33
CA LEU A 198 1.55 12.49 -21.31
C LEU A 198 0.89 13.80 -20.87
N VAL A 199 -0.07 14.33 -21.63
CA VAL A 199 -0.87 15.51 -21.21
C VAL A 199 -1.58 15.25 -19.88
N PHE A 200 -2.02 14.01 -19.65
CA PHE A 200 -2.73 13.63 -18.42
C PHE A 200 -1.84 13.66 -17.17
N VAL A 201 -0.54 13.37 -17.31
CA VAL A 201 0.44 13.44 -16.21
C VAL A 201 0.44 14.85 -15.61
N ASN A 202 0.60 15.86 -16.47
CA ASN A 202 0.60 17.25 -16.07
C ASN A 202 -0.73 17.70 -15.46
N ALA A 203 -1.86 17.19 -15.97
CA ALA A 203 -3.18 17.48 -15.41
C ALA A 203 -3.36 16.93 -13.98
N ILE A 204 -2.93 15.69 -13.72
CA ILE A 204 -3.00 15.09 -12.38
C ILE A 204 -2.18 15.87 -11.35
N LEU A 205 -1.07 16.45 -11.77
CA LEU A 205 -0.25 17.25 -10.87
C LEU A 205 -0.94 18.56 -10.42
N THR A 206 -1.98 19.02 -11.13
CA THR A 206 -2.80 20.16 -10.71
C THR A 206 -3.92 19.82 -9.72
N VAL A 207 -4.27 18.54 -9.58
CA VAL A 207 -5.31 18.07 -8.64
C VAL A 207 -4.88 18.32 -7.19
N PRO A 208 -5.79 18.65 -6.26
CA PRO A 208 -5.49 18.74 -4.84
C PRO A 208 -4.80 17.48 -4.30
N LYS A 209 -3.88 17.68 -3.34
CA LYS A 209 -2.95 16.63 -2.88
C LYS A 209 -3.64 15.52 -2.08
N THR A 210 -4.80 15.81 -1.52
CA THR A 210 -5.48 15.00 -0.50
C THR A 210 -5.94 13.62 -0.97
N HIS A 211 -6.00 13.39 -2.29
CA HIS A 211 -6.52 12.16 -2.88
C HIS A 211 -5.65 11.56 -4.00
N LYS A 212 -4.50 12.16 -4.33
CA LYS A 212 -3.74 11.79 -5.54
C LYS A 212 -2.47 10.97 -5.30
N LEU A 213 -2.05 10.72 -4.07
CA LEU A 213 -0.80 9.98 -3.80
C LEU A 213 -0.75 8.65 -4.57
N ARG A 214 -1.80 7.82 -4.45
CA ARG A 214 -1.85 6.53 -5.16
C ARG A 214 -1.79 6.70 -6.68
N ALA A 215 -2.52 7.68 -7.22
CA ALA A 215 -2.53 7.97 -8.65
C ALA A 215 -1.13 8.30 -9.16
N VAL A 216 -0.43 9.19 -8.45
CA VAL A 216 0.92 9.62 -8.82
C VAL A 216 1.92 8.47 -8.71
N VAL A 217 1.82 7.62 -7.68
CA VAL A 217 2.66 6.42 -7.53
C VAL A 217 2.45 5.45 -8.71
N ASP A 218 1.19 5.13 -9.02
CA ASP A 218 0.85 4.16 -10.07
C ASP A 218 1.27 4.66 -11.46
N MET A 219 1.08 5.96 -11.73
CA MET A 219 1.57 6.59 -12.96
C MET A 219 3.10 6.61 -13.03
N PHE A 220 3.79 6.95 -11.94
CA PHE A 220 5.26 6.97 -11.90
C PHE A 220 5.83 5.60 -12.27
N ILE A 221 5.24 4.53 -11.74
CA ILE A 221 5.70 3.16 -11.99
C ILE A 221 5.40 2.72 -13.41
N CYS A 222 4.21 3.02 -13.94
CA CYS A 222 3.88 2.76 -15.33
C CYS A 222 4.88 3.46 -16.26
N VAL A 223 5.03 4.78 -16.13
CA VAL A 223 5.91 5.62 -16.98
C VAL A 223 7.35 5.12 -16.94
N SER A 224 7.89 4.86 -15.75
CA SER A 224 9.26 4.40 -15.60
C SER A 224 9.48 3.02 -16.23
N SER A 225 8.48 2.14 -16.11
CA SER A 225 8.53 0.79 -16.69
C SER A 225 8.49 0.85 -18.22
N VAL A 226 7.59 1.64 -18.79
CA VAL A 226 7.49 1.78 -20.25
C VAL A 226 8.66 2.57 -20.85
N SER A 227 9.21 3.55 -20.14
CA SER A 227 10.44 4.27 -20.54
C SER A 227 11.61 3.31 -20.73
N TYR A 228 11.81 2.39 -19.79
CA TYR A 228 12.83 1.36 -19.90
C TYR A 228 12.65 0.45 -21.13
N TYR A 229 11.40 0.07 -21.45
CA TYR A 229 11.13 -0.70 -22.66
C TYR A 229 11.46 0.06 -23.94
N MET A 230 11.22 1.37 -23.96
CA MET A 230 11.63 2.22 -25.10
C MET A 230 13.14 2.25 -25.27
N PHE A 231 13.91 2.46 -24.20
CA PHE A 231 15.38 2.47 -24.25
C PHE A 231 16.00 1.12 -24.64
N THR A 232 15.32 0.01 -24.35
CA THR A 232 15.78 -1.35 -24.68
C THR A 232 15.26 -1.88 -26.00
N THR A 233 14.52 -1.08 -26.77
CA THR A 233 14.00 -1.51 -28.08
C THR A 233 15.10 -1.51 -29.14
N LEU A 234 15.28 -2.63 -29.82
CA LEU A 234 16.25 -2.76 -30.91
C LEU A 234 15.62 -2.23 -32.21
N VAL A 235 16.23 -1.21 -32.81
CA VAL A 235 15.74 -0.55 -34.02
C VAL A 235 16.89 -0.39 -35.01
N ILE A 236 16.65 -0.85 -36.25
CA ILE A 236 17.68 -0.91 -37.30
C ILE A 236 17.87 0.46 -37.99
N SER A 237 16.79 1.24 -38.15
CA SER A 237 16.86 2.58 -38.77
C SER A 237 17.39 3.62 -37.77
N PRO A 238 18.44 4.39 -38.11
CA PRO A 238 18.97 5.47 -37.27
C PRO A 238 17.94 6.57 -36.98
N GLU A 239 17.13 6.94 -37.97
CA GLU A 239 16.12 8.00 -37.87
C GLU A 239 15.00 7.58 -36.92
N ALA A 240 14.48 6.36 -37.08
CA ALA A 240 13.49 5.80 -36.16
C ALA A 240 14.06 5.66 -34.74
N LYS A 241 15.33 5.24 -34.61
CA LYS A 241 16.01 5.13 -33.32
C LYS A 241 16.11 6.46 -32.58
N SER A 242 16.35 7.57 -33.29
CA SER A 242 16.35 8.92 -32.70
C SER A 242 14.98 9.26 -32.11
N ILE A 243 13.89 9.03 -32.86
CA ILE A 243 12.52 9.29 -32.40
C ILE A 243 12.16 8.41 -31.19
N PHE A 244 12.54 7.13 -31.19
CA PHE A 244 12.33 6.27 -30.03
C PHE A 244 13.10 6.72 -28.79
N SER A 245 14.31 7.26 -28.97
CA SER A 245 15.07 7.88 -27.89
C SER A 245 14.38 9.13 -27.35
N GLU A 246 13.77 9.96 -28.21
CA GLU A 246 12.97 11.12 -27.78
C GLU A 246 11.72 10.69 -26.98
N ILE A 247 11.04 9.63 -27.40
CA ILE A 247 9.91 9.06 -26.67
C ILE A 247 10.36 8.57 -25.29
N GLY A 248 11.46 7.81 -25.23
CA GLY A 248 12.06 7.34 -23.98
C GLY A 248 12.43 8.50 -23.04
N GLY A 249 13.08 9.53 -23.57
CA GLY A 249 13.43 10.74 -22.81
C GLY A 249 12.21 11.54 -22.33
N SER A 250 11.13 11.61 -23.12
CA SER A 250 9.88 12.25 -22.70
C SER A 250 9.21 11.49 -21.55
N LEU A 251 9.16 10.16 -21.63
CA LEU A 251 8.66 9.31 -20.56
C LEU A 251 9.53 9.45 -19.30
N GLU A 252 10.85 9.42 -19.44
CA GLU A 252 11.77 9.63 -18.31
C GLU A 252 11.59 11.00 -17.66
N GLY A 253 11.44 12.06 -18.46
CA GLY A 253 11.17 13.42 -17.98
C GLY A 253 9.90 13.49 -17.14
N GLU A 254 8.79 12.93 -17.63
CA GLU A 254 7.53 12.88 -16.88
C GLU A 254 7.61 11.97 -15.64
N GLY A 255 8.37 10.88 -15.72
CA GLY A 255 8.69 10.04 -14.55
C GLY A 255 9.42 10.81 -13.45
N ASN A 256 10.41 11.62 -13.81
CA ASN A 256 11.14 12.49 -12.87
C ASN A 256 10.23 13.57 -12.27
N THR A 257 9.32 14.15 -13.07
CA THR A 257 8.33 15.12 -12.58
C THR A 257 7.37 14.49 -11.56
N LEU A 258 6.86 13.27 -11.85
CA LEU A 258 6.04 12.51 -10.91
C LEU A 258 6.81 12.17 -9.62
N LEU A 259 8.07 11.74 -9.72
CA LEU A 259 8.92 11.48 -8.56
C LEU A 259 9.12 12.73 -7.70
N LYS A 260 9.38 13.88 -8.31
CA LYS A 260 9.49 15.16 -7.59
C LYS A 260 8.19 15.52 -6.87
N ALA A 261 7.04 15.28 -7.50
CA ALA A 261 5.74 15.48 -6.88
C ALA A 261 5.52 14.52 -5.69
N LEU A 262 5.93 13.25 -5.80
CA LEU A 262 5.91 12.30 -4.69
C LEU A 262 6.75 12.79 -3.51
N CYS A 263 8.00 13.21 -3.77
CA CYS A 263 8.86 13.76 -2.72
C CYS A 263 8.23 14.98 -2.04
N SER A 264 7.65 15.90 -2.81
CA SER A 264 6.94 17.07 -2.26
C SER A 264 5.76 16.66 -1.38
N MET A 265 4.93 15.72 -1.83
CA MET A 265 3.80 15.24 -1.03
C MET A 265 4.27 14.58 0.27
N MET A 266 5.37 13.82 0.23
CA MET A 266 5.93 13.20 1.43
C MET A 266 6.56 14.21 2.38
N GLU A 267 7.23 15.26 1.89
CA GLU A 267 7.69 16.38 2.73
C GLU A 267 6.50 17.04 3.46
N GLU A 268 5.39 17.28 2.76
CA GLU A 268 4.22 17.91 3.37
C GLU A 268 3.55 17.06 4.43
N VAL A 269 3.47 15.74 4.22
CA VAL A 269 3.01 14.81 5.26
C VAL A 269 3.94 14.86 6.47
N ARG A 270 5.26 14.94 6.25
CA ARG A 270 6.22 15.06 7.35
C ARG A 270 6.08 16.37 8.11
N THR A 271 5.97 17.51 7.42
CA THR A 271 5.72 18.80 8.07
C THR A 271 4.42 18.78 8.86
N PHE A 272 3.35 18.20 8.29
CA PHE A 272 2.08 18.05 8.99
C PHE A 272 2.22 17.23 10.28
N ILE A 273 2.97 16.13 10.25
CA ILE A 273 3.21 15.27 11.43
C ILE A 273 4.10 15.99 12.46
N GLU A 274 5.10 16.71 12.01
CA GLU A 274 6.05 17.44 12.86
C GLU A 274 5.33 18.53 13.66
N ASP A 275 4.49 19.31 12.97
CA ASP A 275 3.79 20.49 13.47
C ASP A 275 2.43 20.18 14.14
N ASP A 276 2.05 18.90 14.26
CA ASP A 276 0.77 18.50 14.85
C ASP A 276 0.74 18.73 16.38
N ASP A 277 0.09 19.80 16.83
CA ASP A 277 -0.03 20.11 18.27
C ASP A 277 -0.82 19.07 19.09
N SER A 278 -1.52 18.14 18.44
CA SER A 278 -2.35 17.14 19.14
C SER A 278 -1.55 16.02 19.80
N TRP A 279 -0.25 15.85 19.48
CA TRP A 279 0.58 14.75 19.99
C TRP A 279 0.44 14.53 21.49
N ALA A 280 0.52 15.61 22.29
CA ALA A 280 0.45 15.50 23.75
C ALA A 280 -0.92 14.99 24.22
N VAL A 281 -2.02 15.53 23.67
CA VAL A 281 -3.38 15.16 24.06
C VAL A 281 -3.68 13.72 23.63
N GLU A 282 -3.26 13.34 22.42
CA GLU A 282 -3.54 12.01 21.86
C GLU A 282 -2.70 10.90 22.48
N ILE A 283 -1.43 11.16 22.80
CA ILE A 283 -0.60 10.22 23.56
C ILE A 283 -1.24 9.95 24.94
N LEU A 284 -1.71 10.99 25.63
CA LEU A 284 -2.35 10.85 26.93
C LEU A 284 -3.69 10.09 26.84
N GLN A 285 -4.52 10.39 25.85
CA GLN A 285 -5.84 9.76 25.69
C GLN A 285 -5.77 8.35 25.07
N GLY A 286 -4.78 8.09 24.21
CA GLY A 286 -4.64 6.84 23.48
C GLY A 286 -4.22 5.65 24.35
N ARG A 287 -3.73 5.90 25.58
CA ARG A 287 -3.35 4.87 26.56
C ARG A 287 -2.40 3.80 25.98
N GLY A 288 -1.47 4.23 25.13
CA GLY A 288 -0.49 3.37 24.48
C GLY A 288 -0.83 2.95 23.04
N GLU A 289 -2.03 3.23 22.53
CA GLU A 289 -2.43 2.87 21.16
C GLU A 289 -1.50 3.47 20.06
N VAL A 290 -1.50 2.85 18.88
CA VAL A 290 -0.79 3.37 17.69
C VAL A 290 -1.33 4.75 17.33
N HIS A 291 -0.44 5.74 17.27
CA HIS A 291 -0.79 7.13 17.01
C HIS A 291 -1.37 7.33 15.60
N ARG A 292 -2.30 8.27 15.43
CA ARG A 292 -2.92 8.55 14.13
C ARG A 292 -1.89 8.94 13.05
N ASN A 293 -0.88 9.72 13.44
CA ASN A 293 0.18 10.17 12.53
C ASN A 293 1.10 9.02 12.09
N THR A 294 1.31 8.04 12.97
CA THR A 294 1.98 6.79 12.60
C THR A 294 1.18 6.06 11.54
N ARG A 295 -0.14 5.91 11.72
CA ARG A 295 -1.01 5.27 10.71
C ARG A 295 -0.97 6.01 9.39
N LEU A 296 -1.10 7.33 9.42
CA LEU A 296 -1.04 8.19 8.23
C LEU A 296 0.26 7.98 7.43
N MET A 297 1.42 8.05 8.10
CA MET A 297 2.71 7.87 7.43
C MET A 297 2.88 6.44 6.90
N VAL A 298 2.49 5.44 7.69
CA VAL A 298 2.55 4.04 7.28
C VAL A 298 1.64 3.76 6.08
N ASP A 299 0.45 4.36 6.00
CA ASP A 299 -0.45 4.25 4.85
C ASP A 299 0.18 4.87 3.59
N CYS A 300 0.88 5.99 3.72
CA CYS A 300 1.65 6.61 2.64
C CYS A 300 2.80 5.70 2.19
N ILE A 301 3.59 5.16 3.14
CA ILE A 301 4.69 4.22 2.87
C ILE A 301 4.17 2.99 2.13
N MET A 302 3.05 2.43 2.57
CA MET A 302 2.45 1.25 1.92
C MET A 302 1.94 1.52 0.53
N SER A 303 1.34 2.69 0.32
CA SER A 303 0.91 3.11 -1.01
C SER A 303 2.09 3.14 -1.97
N MET A 304 3.26 3.60 -1.54
CA MET A 304 4.48 3.57 -2.35
C MET A 304 5.04 2.15 -2.51
N LYS A 305 5.08 1.37 -1.43
CA LYS A 305 5.69 0.03 -1.41
C LYS A 305 4.94 -1.01 -2.24
N MET A 306 3.61 -1.01 -2.18
CA MET A 306 2.76 -1.96 -2.92
C MET A 306 3.04 -1.87 -4.43
N THR A 307 3.09 -0.66 -4.96
CA THR A 307 3.34 -0.46 -6.38
C THR A 307 4.81 -0.74 -6.74
N CYS A 308 5.75 -0.55 -5.81
CA CYS A 308 7.19 -0.82 -5.98
C CYS A 308 7.52 -2.29 -6.29
N THR A 309 6.78 -3.24 -5.72
CA THR A 309 6.98 -4.68 -5.94
C THR A 309 6.57 -5.16 -7.33
N SER A 310 5.86 -4.31 -8.07
CA SER A 310 5.41 -4.51 -9.45
C SER A 310 6.35 -3.90 -10.50
N ALA A 311 7.37 -3.16 -10.06
CA ALA A 311 8.19 -2.30 -10.91
C ALA A 311 9.58 -2.90 -11.18
N ARG A 312 10.12 -2.69 -12.39
CA ARG A 312 11.50 -3.10 -12.74
C ARG A 312 12.54 -2.32 -11.92
N ARG A 313 13.72 -2.94 -11.73
CA ARG A 313 14.78 -2.61 -10.75
C ARG A 313 15.17 -1.12 -10.59
N HIS A 314 15.14 -0.29 -11.63
CA HIS A 314 15.64 1.10 -11.54
C HIS A 314 14.64 2.08 -10.91
N SER A 315 13.36 2.03 -11.28
CA SER A 315 12.31 2.85 -10.64
C SER A 315 12.04 2.41 -9.21
N SER A 316 12.22 1.12 -8.93
CA SER A 316 12.11 0.59 -7.58
C SER A 316 13.19 1.13 -6.63
N ALA A 317 14.36 1.55 -7.14
CA ALA A 317 15.46 2.04 -6.29
C ALA A 317 15.17 3.43 -5.73
N ASN A 318 14.68 4.35 -6.57
CA ASN A 318 14.34 5.71 -6.14
C ASN A 318 13.19 5.71 -5.13
N LEU A 319 12.15 4.91 -5.39
CA LEU A 319 11.01 4.79 -4.49
C LEU A 319 11.38 4.04 -3.19
N ARG A 320 12.28 3.05 -3.27
CA ARG A 320 12.85 2.39 -2.08
C ARG A 320 13.59 3.40 -1.20
N GLY A 321 14.45 4.24 -1.77
CA GLY A 321 15.14 5.29 -1.02
C GLY A 321 14.16 6.24 -0.31
N LEU A 322 13.07 6.63 -0.97
CA LEU A 322 12.04 7.47 -0.36
C LEU A 322 11.27 6.74 0.76
N VAL A 323 10.97 5.46 0.58
CA VAL A 323 10.33 4.61 1.61
C VAL A 323 11.24 4.47 2.82
N ASP A 324 12.50 4.08 2.62
CA ASP A 324 13.47 3.87 3.70
C ASP A 324 13.67 5.16 4.50
N TYR A 325 13.83 6.29 3.81
CA TYR A 325 13.93 7.61 4.44
C TYR A 325 12.67 8.00 5.23
N SER A 326 11.48 7.66 4.72
CA SER A 326 10.21 7.93 5.42
C SER A 326 10.04 7.08 6.67
N VAL A 327 10.51 5.82 6.63
CA VAL A 327 10.55 4.93 7.81
C VAL A 327 11.50 5.49 8.86
N ASP A 328 12.71 5.89 8.47
CA ASP A 328 13.71 6.45 9.40
C ASP A 328 13.22 7.77 10.02
N TYR A 329 12.63 8.66 9.21
CA TYR A 329 11.99 9.88 9.72
C TYR A 329 10.90 9.56 10.74
N LEU A 330 10.03 8.58 10.45
CA LEU A 330 8.94 8.22 11.35
C LEU A 330 9.47 7.68 12.68
N LYS A 331 10.53 6.89 12.67
CA LYS A 331 11.18 6.41 13.89
C LYS A 331 11.76 7.55 14.72
N ASP A 332 12.43 8.50 14.08
CA ASP A 332 12.99 9.68 14.76
C ASP A 332 11.90 10.54 15.40
N VAL A 333 10.83 10.87 14.67
CA VAL A 333 9.75 11.70 15.22
C VAL A 333 9.05 10.97 16.37
N LEU A 334 8.85 9.66 16.28
CA LEU A 334 8.28 8.87 17.38
C LEU A 334 9.16 8.89 18.62
N LEU A 335 10.47 8.75 18.47
CA LEU A 335 11.43 8.86 19.58
C LEU A 335 11.33 10.24 20.26
N ARG A 336 11.33 11.32 19.49
CA ARG A 336 11.23 12.70 20.02
C ARG A 336 9.88 12.97 20.68
N LYS A 337 8.77 12.62 20.02
CA LYS A 337 7.42 12.86 20.55
C LYS A 337 7.07 11.94 21.74
N SER A 338 7.76 10.81 21.89
CA SER A 338 7.61 9.93 23.07
C SER A 338 7.98 10.60 24.39
N GLU A 339 8.77 11.68 24.38
CA GLU A 339 9.08 12.49 25.57
C GLU A 339 7.83 13.18 26.16
N LEU A 340 6.75 13.29 25.38
CA LEU A 340 5.46 13.84 25.83
C LEU A 340 4.65 12.83 26.66
N CYS A 341 5.11 11.59 26.78
CA CYS A 341 4.44 10.57 27.59
C CYS A 341 4.50 10.92 29.09
N PRO A 342 3.45 10.59 29.86
CA PRO A 342 3.35 10.97 31.27
C PRO A 342 4.41 10.29 32.16
N ASP A 343 4.85 9.10 31.78
CA ASP A 343 5.84 8.31 32.51
C ASP A 343 6.62 7.37 31.57
N LEU A 344 7.73 6.82 32.06
CA LEU A 344 8.61 5.92 31.30
C LEU A 344 7.90 4.64 30.84
N SER A 345 6.94 4.13 31.61
CA SER A 345 6.20 2.93 31.23
C SER A 345 5.31 3.19 30.03
N MET A 346 4.54 4.28 30.06
CA MET A 346 3.71 4.69 28.92
C MET A 346 4.58 5.00 27.70
N ARG A 347 5.73 5.65 27.92
CA ARG A 347 6.70 5.97 26.85
C ARG A 347 7.17 4.73 26.10
N TYR A 348 7.65 3.71 26.82
CA TYR A 348 8.16 2.51 26.17
C TYR A 348 7.05 1.66 25.56
N LEU A 349 5.85 1.64 26.16
CA LEU A 349 4.70 0.96 25.55
C LEU A 349 4.27 1.65 24.24
N PHE A 350 4.22 2.98 24.25
CA PHE A 350 3.93 3.78 23.06
C PHE A 350 4.95 3.51 21.94
N LEU A 351 6.25 3.55 22.24
CA LEU A 351 7.31 3.26 21.27
C LEU A 351 7.19 1.83 20.73
N LEU A 352 6.94 0.85 21.61
CA LEU A 352 6.77 -0.54 21.21
C LEU A 352 5.60 -0.73 20.24
N ASN A 353 4.41 -0.21 20.58
CA ASN A 353 3.22 -0.35 19.74
C ASN A 353 3.40 0.31 18.37
N ASN A 354 3.97 1.51 18.32
CA ASN A 354 4.18 2.22 17.06
C ASN A 354 5.29 1.57 16.21
N SER A 355 6.42 1.18 16.80
CA SER A 355 7.51 0.53 16.07
C SER A 355 7.11 -0.86 15.58
N TYR A 356 6.35 -1.63 16.36
CA TYR A 356 5.82 -2.92 15.92
C TYR A 356 4.86 -2.76 14.74
N PHE A 357 3.98 -1.76 14.78
CA PHE A 357 3.07 -1.45 13.67
C PHE A 357 3.83 -1.10 12.38
N ILE A 358 4.91 -0.32 12.46
CA ILE A 358 5.76 0.00 11.30
C ILE A 358 6.39 -1.27 10.70
N VAL A 359 6.85 -2.20 11.55
CA VAL A 359 7.49 -3.45 11.13
C VAL A 359 6.48 -4.39 10.48
N GLN A 360 5.33 -4.60 11.11
CA GLN A 360 4.28 -5.51 10.60
C GLN A 360 3.81 -5.11 9.20
N VAL A 361 3.76 -3.80 8.96
CA VAL A 361 3.37 -3.24 7.68
C VAL A 361 4.55 -3.18 6.70
N SER A 362 5.80 -3.28 7.17
CA SER A 362 6.98 -3.36 6.32
C SER A 362 7.36 -4.79 5.91
N GLU A 363 7.04 -5.80 6.70
CA GLU A 363 7.33 -7.20 6.40
C GLU A 363 6.15 -8.05 6.90
N PRO A 364 5.29 -8.59 6.02
CA PRO A 364 4.22 -9.45 6.49
C PRO A 364 4.91 -10.75 6.85
N SER A 365 5.07 -11.04 8.14
CA SER A 365 5.71 -12.26 8.59
C SER A 365 5.08 -13.46 7.90
N GLY A 366 5.83 -14.10 6.99
CA GLY A 366 5.42 -15.36 6.38
C GLY A 366 5.40 -16.45 7.43
N ASP A 367 4.25 -17.10 7.60
CA ASP A 367 3.99 -18.44 8.18
C ASP A 367 4.78 -18.93 9.40
N ASN A 368 5.39 -18.04 10.17
CA ASN A 368 5.91 -18.40 11.47
C ASN A 368 4.83 -18.12 12.52
N HIS A 369 4.37 -19.20 13.14
CA HIS A 369 3.39 -19.23 14.23
C HIS A 369 3.92 -18.58 15.54
N GLY A 370 4.90 -17.69 15.44
CA GLY A 370 5.55 -17.01 16.56
C GLY A 370 5.96 -15.59 16.18
N ILE A 371 5.75 -14.65 17.10
CA ILE A 371 6.18 -13.26 16.96
C ILE A 371 7.71 -13.20 16.84
N LYS A 372 8.22 -12.56 15.79
CA LYS A 372 9.63 -12.19 15.68
C LYS A 372 9.72 -10.69 15.89
N LEU A 373 10.04 -10.28 17.10
CA LEU A 373 10.31 -8.88 17.41
C LEU A 373 11.61 -8.45 16.74
N THR A 374 11.68 -7.21 16.26
CA THR A 374 12.96 -6.62 15.85
C THR A 374 13.78 -6.32 17.11
N PRO A 375 15.12 -6.24 17.02
CA PRO A 375 15.96 -5.87 18.17
C PRO A 375 15.53 -4.54 18.83
N GLU A 376 14.99 -3.62 18.04
CA GLU A 376 14.40 -2.37 18.51
C GLU A 376 13.13 -2.59 19.34
N CYS A 377 12.19 -3.42 18.86
CA CYS A 377 10.98 -3.77 19.62
C CYS A 377 11.33 -4.56 20.90
N GLU A 378 12.29 -5.48 20.84
CA GLU A 378 12.78 -6.21 22.01
C GLU A 378 13.32 -5.24 23.07
N LYS A 379 14.16 -4.28 22.66
CA LYS A 379 14.69 -3.24 23.54
C LYS A 379 13.58 -2.43 24.21
N TYR A 380 12.56 -2.01 23.47
CA TYR A 380 11.43 -1.26 24.05
C TYR A 380 10.59 -2.13 24.99
N MET A 381 10.38 -3.40 24.66
CA MET A 381 9.69 -4.35 25.54
C MET A 381 10.45 -4.54 26.85
N ASP A 382 11.77 -4.75 26.82
CA ASP A 382 12.58 -4.90 28.02
C ASP A 382 12.58 -3.63 28.87
N SER A 383 12.74 -2.45 28.23
CA SER A 383 12.71 -1.16 28.91
C SER A 383 11.34 -0.89 29.56
N TYR A 384 10.26 -1.29 28.90
CA TYR A 384 8.91 -1.25 29.44
C TYR A 384 8.79 -2.16 30.68
N LEU A 385 9.25 -3.42 30.60
CA LEU A 385 9.20 -4.35 31.72
C LEU A 385 9.98 -3.83 32.94
N ASP A 386 11.14 -3.19 32.71
CA ASP A 386 11.94 -2.58 33.76
C ASP A 386 11.22 -1.37 34.38
N ALA A 387 10.71 -0.45 33.56
CA ALA A 387 10.04 0.75 34.05
C ALA A 387 8.72 0.44 34.78
N SER A 388 7.93 -0.51 34.27
CA SER A 388 6.62 -0.87 34.80
C SER A 388 6.66 -1.85 35.95
N TRP A 389 7.45 -2.92 35.81
CA TRP A 389 7.39 -4.07 36.71
C TRP A 389 8.67 -4.24 37.52
N GLY A 390 9.71 -3.44 37.26
CA GLY A 390 10.98 -3.48 37.97
C GLY A 390 10.87 -3.14 39.45
N HIS A 391 9.90 -2.32 39.87
CA HIS A 391 9.70 -1.96 41.28
C HIS A 391 8.90 -2.99 42.07
N VAL A 392 8.19 -3.91 41.40
CA VAL A 392 7.35 -4.94 42.03
C VAL A 392 8.22 -6.04 42.66
N LEU A 393 9.35 -6.38 42.04
CA LEU A 393 10.25 -7.44 42.50
C LEU A 393 11.17 -7.06 43.68
N PRO A 394 11.66 -5.83 43.86
CA PRO A 394 12.44 -5.46 45.05
C PRO A 394 11.64 -5.50 46.36
N CYS A 395 10.31 -5.43 46.30
CA CYS A 395 9.43 -5.55 47.48
C CYS A 395 9.59 -6.88 48.23
N ILE A 396 10.16 -7.89 47.59
CA ILE A 396 10.42 -9.25 48.12
C ILE A 396 11.90 -9.48 48.45
N SER A 397 12.67 -8.42 48.75
CA SER A 397 14.13 -8.48 49.01
C SER A 397 14.54 -9.53 50.06
N LYS A 398 15.67 -10.21 49.79
CA LYS A 398 16.30 -11.25 50.62
C LYS A 398 16.71 -10.69 51.99
N SER A 399 15.91 -11.00 53.00
CA SER A 399 16.27 -10.73 54.39
C SER A 399 16.83 -12.03 55.01
N ASN A 400 18.13 -12.06 55.27
CA ASN A 400 18.81 -13.18 55.95
C ASN A 400 18.73 -13.05 57.49
N PHE A 401 17.63 -12.49 58.03
CA PHE A 401 17.49 -12.28 59.47
C PHE A 401 16.91 -13.53 60.16
N PRO A 402 17.53 -14.06 61.24
CA PRO A 402 17.00 -15.19 61.97
C PRO A 402 15.87 -14.79 62.94
N GLY A 403 14.91 -15.70 63.15
CA GLY A 403 13.89 -15.63 64.21
C GLY A 403 12.61 -14.85 63.88
N LEU A 404 11.88 -14.41 64.91
CA LEU A 404 10.56 -13.74 64.83
C LEU A 404 10.55 -12.47 63.94
N LEU A 405 11.69 -11.80 63.83
CA LEU A 405 11.91 -10.67 62.93
C LEU A 405 11.75 -11.06 61.46
N CYS A 406 12.11 -12.30 61.08
CA CYS A 406 11.94 -12.83 59.74
C CYS A 406 10.45 -12.88 59.36
N CYS A 407 9.58 -13.42 60.22
CA CYS A 407 8.15 -13.54 59.92
C CYS A 407 7.47 -12.17 59.76
N TRP A 408 7.84 -11.18 60.59
CA TRP A 408 7.31 -9.82 60.49
C TRP A 408 7.78 -9.11 59.22
N ILE A 409 9.08 -9.18 58.91
CA ILE A 409 9.65 -8.59 57.69
C ILE A 409 9.01 -9.25 56.46
N ASN A 410 8.86 -10.57 56.45
CA ASN A 410 8.27 -11.33 55.34
C ASN A 410 6.79 -10.99 55.12
N THR A 411 6.00 -10.84 56.19
CA THR A 411 4.60 -10.39 56.08
C THR A 411 4.52 -8.96 55.53
N SER A 412 5.45 -8.08 55.95
CA SER A 412 5.56 -6.72 55.42
C SER A 412 6.02 -6.66 53.94
N SER A 413 6.85 -7.60 53.51
CA SER A 413 7.33 -7.72 52.13
C SER A 413 6.26 -8.28 51.19
N HIS A 414 5.50 -9.28 51.64
CA HIS A 414 4.36 -9.82 50.88
C HIS A 414 3.27 -8.77 50.63
N THR A 415 2.89 -8.01 51.66
CA THR A 415 1.89 -6.93 51.54
C THR A 415 2.38 -5.78 50.65
N LYS A 416 3.68 -5.44 50.69
CA LYS A 416 4.29 -4.46 49.76
C LYS A 416 4.25 -4.94 48.31
N PHE A 417 4.57 -6.21 48.07
CA PHE A 417 4.48 -6.81 46.74
C PHE A 417 3.05 -6.76 46.20
N GLU A 418 2.07 -7.20 47.00
CA GLU A 418 0.66 -7.20 46.57
C GLU A 418 0.20 -5.77 46.24
N SER A 419 0.51 -4.80 47.11
CA SER A 419 0.16 -3.40 46.85
C SER A 419 0.77 -2.87 45.54
N ALA A 420 2.08 -3.10 45.31
CA ALA A 420 2.76 -2.69 44.08
C ALA A 420 2.18 -3.40 42.84
N PHE A 421 1.87 -4.70 42.96
CA PHE A 421 1.24 -5.47 41.91
C PHE A 421 -0.14 -4.93 41.55
N TYR A 422 -1.03 -4.76 42.54
CA TYR A 422 -2.39 -4.28 42.30
C TYR A 422 -2.42 -2.86 41.74
N GLN A 423 -1.54 -1.97 42.22
CA GLN A 423 -1.41 -0.62 41.65
C GLN A 423 -1.01 -0.66 40.18
N THR A 424 0.03 -1.44 39.84
CA THR A 424 0.51 -1.58 38.47
C THR A 424 -0.56 -2.22 37.56
N TYR A 425 -1.18 -3.32 38.02
CA TYR A 425 -2.26 -3.99 37.30
C TYR A 425 -3.44 -3.06 37.03
N ASN A 426 -3.93 -2.33 38.04
CA ASN A 426 -5.08 -1.44 37.90
C ASN A 426 -4.82 -0.29 36.92
N ALA A 427 -3.58 0.22 36.89
CA ALA A 427 -3.19 1.23 35.90
C ALA A 427 -3.20 0.65 34.47
N GLN A 428 -2.57 -0.52 34.29
CA GLN A 428 -2.33 -1.11 32.97
C GLN A 428 -3.51 -1.89 32.39
N LYS A 429 -4.50 -2.25 33.20
CA LYS A 429 -5.74 -2.89 32.75
C LYS A 429 -6.42 -2.10 31.63
N PHE A 430 -6.38 -0.77 31.72
CA PHE A 430 -7.00 0.14 30.76
C PHE A 430 -6.05 0.64 29.69
N TRP A 431 -4.81 0.14 29.64
CA TRP A 431 -3.89 0.48 28.55
C TRP A 431 -4.23 -0.35 27.32
N LYS A 432 -3.68 0.03 26.17
CA LYS A 432 -3.99 -0.60 24.88
C LYS A 432 -2.74 -1.14 24.21
N VAL A 433 -2.82 -2.39 23.79
CA VAL A 433 -1.87 -3.02 22.85
C VAL A 433 -2.71 -3.55 21.69
N PRO A 434 -2.85 -2.79 20.59
CA PRO A 434 -3.82 -3.12 19.54
C PRO A 434 -3.57 -4.48 18.88
N ASP A 435 -2.29 -4.82 18.65
CA ASP A 435 -1.93 -6.09 18.01
C ASP A 435 -2.04 -7.26 19.02
N PRO A 436 -2.80 -8.32 18.72
CA PRO A 436 -3.01 -9.42 19.64
C PRO A 436 -1.75 -10.25 19.89
N LEU A 437 -0.89 -10.44 18.89
CA LEU A 437 0.34 -11.23 19.04
C LEU A 437 1.33 -10.51 19.95
N LEU A 438 1.47 -9.19 19.78
CA LEU A 438 2.29 -8.35 20.65
C LEU A 438 1.72 -8.30 22.07
N ARG A 439 0.40 -8.22 22.21
CA ARG A 439 -0.28 -8.23 23.51
C ARG A 439 -0.01 -9.52 24.27
N ASP A 440 -0.13 -10.66 23.60
CA ASP A 440 0.12 -11.97 24.20
C ASP A 440 1.60 -12.13 24.57
N ALA A 441 2.51 -11.68 23.71
CA ALA A 441 3.94 -11.69 24.00
C ALA A 441 4.29 -10.88 25.26
N LEU A 442 3.72 -9.66 25.38
CA LEU A 442 3.89 -8.82 26.57
C LEU A 442 3.33 -9.49 27.82
N ARG A 443 2.13 -10.05 27.77
CA ARG A 443 1.52 -10.77 28.90
C ARG A 443 2.37 -11.95 29.35
N ILE A 444 2.90 -12.74 28.40
CA ILE A 444 3.81 -13.85 28.70
C ILE A 444 5.08 -13.33 29.37
N ALA A 445 5.68 -12.27 28.84
CA ALA A 445 6.91 -11.70 29.39
C ALA A 445 6.72 -11.14 30.80
N ILE A 446 5.62 -10.40 31.05
CA ILE A 446 5.25 -9.88 32.37
C ILE A 446 4.98 -11.04 33.33
N THR A 447 4.19 -12.02 32.92
CA THR A 447 3.89 -13.21 33.73
C THR A 447 5.15 -13.93 34.11
N LYS A 448 6.04 -14.22 33.15
CA LYS A 448 7.32 -14.86 33.41
C LYS A 448 8.16 -14.06 34.40
N ARG A 449 8.22 -12.73 34.26
CA ARG A 449 9.02 -11.86 35.13
C ARG A 449 8.47 -11.81 36.56
N VAL A 450 7.18 -11.50 36.70
CA VAL A 450 6.54 -11.25 38.01
C VAL A 450 6.30 -12.57 38.76
N ILE A 451 5.72 -13.56 38.10
CA ILE A 451 5.34 -14.84 38.73
C ILE A 451 6.59 -15.64 39.10
N SER A 452 7.60 -15.71 38.23
CA SER A 452 8.83 -16.45 38.57
C SER A 452 9.58 -15.77 39.72
N GLY A 453 9.63 -14.44 39.74
CA GLY A 453 10.24 -13.69 40.85
C GLY A 453 9.52 -13.94 42.18
N TYR A 454 8.18 -13.89 42.18
CA TYR A 454 7.38 -14.16 43.37
C TYR A 454 7.44 -15.64 43.81
N HIS A 455 7.46 -16.58 42.86
CA HIS A 455 7.62 -18.00 43.16
C HIS A 455 8.95 -18.30 43.86
N ASN A 456 10.06 -17.75 43.34
CA ASN A 456 11.37 -17.90 43.96
C ASN A 456 11.40 -17.35 45.39
N TYR A 457 10.72 -16.23 45.65
CA TYR A 457 10.58 -15.69 47.00
C TYR A 457 9.78 -16.61 47.93
N LEU A 458 8.67 -17.18 47.47
CA LEU A 458 7.89 -18.13 48.26
C LEU A 458 8.68 -19.42 48.58
N ASP A 459 9.54 -19.87 47.67
CA ASP A 459 10.43 -21.01 47.91
C ASP A 459 11.45 -20.75 49.01
N GLU A 460 11.96 -19.52 49.10
CA GLU A 460 12.87 -19.07 50.17
C GLU A 460 12.13 -18.87 51.53
N HIS A 461 10.78 -18.83 51.53
CA HIS A 461 9.95 -18.58 52.72
C HIS A 461 8.79 -19.58 52.89
N PRO A 462 9.06 -20.82 53.35
CA PRO A 462 8.07 -21.91 53.37
C PRO A 462 6.86 -21.69 54.31
N GLU A 463 6.95 -20.83 55.32
CA GLU A 463 5.81 -20.48 56.19
C GLU A 463 4.80 -19.59 55.47
N LEU A 464 5.27 -18.56 54.75
CA LEU A 464 4.43 -17.75 53.86
C LEU A 464 3.86 -18.60 52.72
N LYS A 465 4.67 -19.49 52.14
CA LYS A 465 4.21 -20.40 51.09
C LYS A 465 3.03 -21.25 51.55
N LYS A 466 3.01 -21.72 52.81
CA LYS A 466 1.86 -22.45 53.37
C LYS A 466 0.63 -21.57 53.56
N GLN A 467 0.81 -20.29 53.91
CA GLN A 467 -0.28 -19.33 54.06
C GLN A 467 -0.92 -18.97 52.71
N VAL A 468 -0.12 -18.57 51.72
CA VAL A 468 -0.57 -18.28 50.34
C VAL A 468 -1.21 -19.51 49.69
N ARG A 469 -0.69 -20.71 49.99
CA ARG A 469 -1.27 -21.98 49.49
C ARG A 469 -2.54 -22.39 50.22
N ARG A 470 -2.76 -21.97 51.48
CA ARG A 470 -4.04 -22.14 52.20
C ARG A 470 -5.11 -21.19 51.67
N GLU A 471 -4.73 -20.00 51.23
CA GLU A 471 -5.58 -19.10 50.43
C GLU A 471 -5.86 -19.65 49.01
N SER A 472 -5.26 -20.82 48.68
CA SER A 472 -5.63 -21.79 47.63
C SER A 472 -5.74 -21.28 46.19
N SER A 473 -5.41 -20.02 45.92
CA SER A 473 -5.65 -19.42 44.60
C SER A 473 -4.70 -18.25 44.27
N GLY A 474 -3.85 -17.78 45.19
CA GLY A 474 -3.08 -16.54 45.02
C GLY A 474 -2.25 -16.45 43.73
N LEU A 475 -1.38 -17.43 43.44
CA LEU A 475 -0.50 -17.36 42.26
C LEU A 475 -1.25 -17.51 40.93
N ASP A 476 -2.29 -18.33 40.90
CA ASP A 476 -3.09 -18.56 39.70
C ASP A 476 -4.05 -17.39 39.45
N VAL A 477 -4.56 -16.74 40.51
CA VAL A 477 -5.30 -15.47 40.44
C VAL A 477 -4.42 -14.35 39.88
N LEU A 478 -3.17 -14.22 40.35
CA LEU A 478 -2.24 -13.21 39.80
C LEU A 478 -1.97 -13.45 38.31
N LYS A 479 -1.81 -14.71 37.88
CA LYS A 479 -1.66 -15.05 36.44
C LYS A 479 -2.92 -14.70 35.64
N GLU A 480 -4.09 -15.05 36.16
CA GLU A 480 -5.37 -14.73 35.50
C GLU A 480 -5.55 -13.22 35.35
N MET A 481 -5.22 -12.45 36.39
CA MET A 481 -5.21 -10.98 36.33
C MET A 481 -4.26 -10.47 35.24
N LEU A 482 -3.02 -10.97 35.18
CA LEU A 482 -2.09 -10.59 34.11
C LEU A 482 -2.56 -10.98 32.70
N GLY A 483 -3.47 -11.96 32.59
CA GLY A 483 -4.16 -12.26 31.32
C GLY A 483 -5.16 -11.19 30.87
N GLN A 484 -5.55 -10.26 31.75
CA GLN A 484 -6.58 -9.24 31.48
C GLN A 484 -6.03 -7.83 31.26
N ILE A 485 -4.71 -7.62 31.35
CA ILE A 485 -4.10 -6.31 31.10
C ILE A 485 -4.06 -5.99 29.60
N PHE A 486 -4.06 -4.71 29.25
CA PHE A 486 -4.08 -4.22 27.85
C PHE A 486 -5.38 -4.40 27.06
N GLU A 487 -6.53 -4.52 27.75
CA GLU A 487 -7.87 -4.66 27.14
C GLU A 487 -8.67 -3.34 27.12
N GLY A 488 -8.00 -2.20 27.28
CA GLY A 488 -8.63 -0.88 27.44
C GLY A 488 -9.20 -0.24 26.18
#